data_AF-A0A6P0YYY0-F1
#
_entry.id   AF-A0A6P0YYY0-F1
#
_cell.length_a   1.000
_cell.length_b   1.000
_cell.length_c   1.000
_cell.angle_alpha   90.00
_cell.angle_beta   90.00
_cell.angle_gamma   90.00
#
_symmetry.space_group_name_H-M   'P 1'
#
loop_
_entity.id
_entity.type
_entity.pdbx_description
1 polymer ?
#
loop_
_entity_poly.entity_id
_entity_poly.type
_entity_poly.pdbx_seq_one_letter_code
_entity_poly.pdbx_strand_id
1 'polypeptide(L)'
;MFTLFQSSLWFRQIVNWLVTAGSVFLCLLVLPARIQGMELLGISPNWLLIWVVAWSLKRTAFQGALAGIVLGLIQDGMTAAEPTHVLSLAIVGIL
;
A
#
# COMPACT_ATOMS: atom_id res chain seq x y z
N MET A 1 -25.88 5.66 28.91
CA MET A 1 -24.42 5.70 29.08
C MET A 1 -23.64 4.71 28.18
N PHE A 2 -24.30 3.77 27.49
CA PHE A 2 -23.65 2.83 26.56
C PHE A 2 -23.45 3.35 25.11
N THR A 3 -24.14 4.42 24.72
CA THR A 3 -24.17 4.90 23.32
C THR A 3 -22.99 5.80 22.93
N LEU A 4 -22.25 6.38 23.89
CA LEU A 4 -21.10 7.24 23.58
C LEU A 4 -19.80 6.45 23.33
N PHE A 5 -19.74 5.17 23.72
CA PHE A 5 -18.50 4.37 23.59
C PHE A 5 -18.45 3.56 22.28
N GLN A 6 -19.62 3.20 21.73
CA GLN A 6 -19.73 2.38 20.52
C GLN A 6 -19.41 3.18 19.24
N SER A 7 -19.66 4.49 19.23
CA SER A 7 -19.25 5.41 18.15
C SER A 7 -17.73 5.46 17.98
N SER A 8 -16.97 5.28 19.07
CA SER A 8 -15.51 5.41 19.05
C SER A 8 -14.80 4.31 18.25
N LEU A 9 -15.31 3.07 18.27
CA LEU A 9 -14.68 1.93 17.58
C LEU A 9 -15.00 1.93 16.08
N TRP A 10 -16.26 2.18 15.74
CA TRP A 10 -16.69 2.22 14.33
C TRP A 10 -16.07 3.41 13.60
N PHE A 11 -16.03 4.58 14.25
CA PHE A 11 -15.34 5.75 13.70
C PHE A 11 -13.84 5.48 13.48
N ARG A 12 -13.15 4.86 14.46
CA ARG A 12 -11.73 4.47 14.30
C ARG A 12 -11.51 3.52 13.14
N GLN A 13 -12.40 2.54 12.96
CA GLN A 13 -12.31 1.60 11.84
C GLN A 13 -12.47 2.31 10.49
N ILE A 14 -13.43 3.22 10.37
CA ILE A 14 -13.63 3.99 9.13
C ILE A 14 -12.42 4.87 8.84
N VAL A 15 -11.92 5.59 9.84
CA VAL A 15 -10.73 6.42 9.66
C VAL A 15 -9.54 5.57 9.24
N ASN A 16 -9.33 4.40 9.85
CA ASN A 16 -8.25 3.48 9.46
C ASN A 16 -8.39 2.99 8.02
N TRP A 17 -9.60 2.62 7.60
CA TRP A 17 -9.87 2.21 6.22
C TRP A 17 -9.64 3.35 5.23
N LEU A 18 -10.13 4.55 5.55
CA LEU A 18 -9.97 5.75 4.74
C LEU A 18 -8.49 6.12 4.59
N VAL A 19 -7.74 6.11 5.68
CA VAL A 19 -6.29 6.39 5.66
C VAL A 19 -5.54 5.32 4.85
N THR A 20 -5.92 4.04 4.99
CA THR A 20 -5.30 2.94 4.23
C THR A 20 -5.57 3.11 2.74
N ALA A 21 -6.83 3.20 2.34
CA ALA A 21 -7.21 3.35 0.93
C ALA A 21 -6.70 4.66 0.32
N GLY A 22 -6.80 5.77 1.06
CA GLY A 22 -6.34 7.08 0.63
C GLY A 22 -4.83 7.13 0.45
N SER A 23 -4.05 6.55 1.38
CA SER A 23 -2.59 6.50 1.23
C SER A 23 -2.15 5.61 0.06
N VAL A 24 -2.79 4.45 -0.16
CA VAL A 24 -2.55 3.62 -1.37
C VAL A 24 -2.86 4.42 -2.64
N PHE A 25 -4.01 5.08 -2.68
CA PHE A 25 -4.41 5.87 -3.85
C PHE A 25 -3.43 6.99 -4.15
N LEU A 26 -2.94 7.70 -3.13
CA LEU A 26 -1.88 8.70 -3.29
C LEU A 26 -0.58 8.07 -3.80
N CYS A 27 -0.16 6.91 -3.28
CA CYS A 27 1.01 6.20 -3.79
C CYS A 27 0.85 5.81 -5.27
N LEU A 28 -0.35 5.38 -5.70
CA LEU A 28 -0.64 5.05 -7.10
C LEU A 28 -0.56 6.28 -8.02
N LEU A 29 -1.05 7.44 -7.57
CA LEU A 29 -0.98 8.68 -8.35
C LEU A 29 0.44 9.22 -8.47
N VAL A 30 1.26 9.06 -7.43
CA VAL A 30 2.66 9.52 -7.43
C VAL A 30 3.55 8.56 -8.22
N LEU A 31 3.22 7.27 -8.32
CA LEU A 31 4.02 6.28 -9.06
C LEU A 31 4.36 6.68 -10.51
N PRO A 32 3.42 7.15 -11.37
CA PRO A 32 3.74 7.64 -12.71
C PRO A 32 4.29 9.07 -12.71
N ALA A 33 4.06 9.84 -11.64
CA ALA A 33 4.59 11.19 -11.51
C ALA A 33 6.10 11.12 -11.24
N ARG A 34 6.89 11.18 -12.30
CA ARG A 34 8.36 11.30 -12.26
C ARG A 34 8.77 12.69 -11.77
N ILE A 35 8.51 12.97 -10.50
CA ILE A 35 8.79 14.27 -9.89
C ILE A 35 10.30 14.55 -10.00
N GLN A 36 10.65 15.67 -10.61
CA GLN A 36 12.04 16.09 -10.78
C GLN A 36 12.77 16.12 -9.43
N GLY A 37 13.95 15.48 -9.39
CA GLY A 37 14.76 15.34 -8.17
C GLY A 37 14.50 14.08 -7.34
N MET A 38 13.46 13.29 -7.65
CA MET A 38 13.24 11.98 -7.03
C MET A 38 13.84 10.82 -7.84
N GLU A 39 14.27 11.07 -9.07
CA GLU A 39 14.97 10.10 -9.90
C GLU A 39 16.48 10.16 -9.66
N LEU A 40 17.06 9.03 -9.30
CA LEU A 40 18.50 8.84 -9.16
C LEU A 40 18.95 7.89 -10.25
N LEU A 41 19.81 8.36 -11.16
CA LEU A 41 20.34 7.57 -12.29
C LEU A 41 19.24 6.95 -13.18
N GLY A 42 18.10 7.65 -13.34
CA GLY A 42 16.96 7.16 -14.13
C GLY A 42 16.08 6.13 -13.41
N ILE A 43 16.32 5.89 -12.11
CA ILE A 43 15.51 5.01 -11.28
C ILE A 43 14.65 5.84 -10.33
N SER A 44 13.35 5.64 -10.40
CA SER A 44 12.37 6.22 -9.48
C SER A 44 12.11 5.30 -8.28
N PRO A 45 11.78 5.85 -7.10
CA PRO A 45 11.33 5.06 -5.95
C PRO A 45 10.00 4.36 -6.26
N ASN A 46 9.87 3.10 -5.84
CA ASN A 46 8.60 2.39 -5.86
C ASN A 46 7.83 2.70 -4.56
N TRP A 47 6.88 3.63 -4.65
CA TRP A 47 6.06 4.07 -3.52
C TRP A 47 5.18 2.97 -2.94
N LEU A 48 4.64 2.07 -3.78
CA LEU A 48 3.84 0.94 -3.31
C LEU A 48 4.67 -0.05 -2.50
N LEU A 49 5.91 -0.31 -2.92
CA LEU A 49 6.82 -1.17 -2.16
C LEU A 49 7.09 -0.58 -0.78
N ILE A 50 7.44 0.70 -0.70
CA ILE A 50 7.69 1.39 0.57
C ILE A 50 6.42 1.35 1.45
N TRP A 51 5.26 1.57 0.84
CA TRP A 51 3.98 1.52 1.53
C TRP A 51 3.68 0.13 2.11
N VAL A 52 3.90 -0.94 1.35
CA VAL A 52 3.69 -2.33 1.80
C VAL A 52 4.58 -2.62 3.01
N VAL A 53 5.87 -2.26 2.95
CA VAL A 53 6.80 -2.43 4.06
C VAL A 53 6.28 -1.73 5.32
N ALA A 54 5.92 -0.44 5.20
CA ALA A 54 5.46 0.34 6.32
C ALA A 54 4.11 -0.15 6.88
N TRP A 55 3.20 -0.59 6.02
CA TRP A 55 1.87 -1.07 6.42
C TRP A 55 1.92 -2.47 7.02
N SER A 56 2.81 -3.36 6.57
CA SER A 56 2.93 -4.71 7.14
C SER A 56 3.42 -4.74 8.59
N LEU A 57 4.10 -3.68 9.06
CA LEU A 57 4.58 -3.61 10.43
C LEU A 57 3.44 -3.83 11.45
N LYS A 58 3.72 -4.69 12.45
CA LYS A 58 2.79 -5.06 13.53
C LYS A 58 1.48 -5.74 13.05
N ARG A 59 1.43 -6.20 11.80
CA ARG A 59 0.32 -7.02 11.26
C ARG A 59 0.79 -8.45 11.08
N THR A 60 -0.13 -9.37 10.77
CA THR A 60 0.27 -10.75 10.51
C THR A 60 0.91 -10.88 9.13
N ALA A 61 1.87 -11.79 8.98
CA ALA A 61 2.51 -12.09 7.71
C ALA A 61 1.51 -12.34 6.57
N PHE A 62 0.41 -13.03 6.86
CA PHE A 62 -0.66 -13.27 5.89
C PHE A 62 -1.36 -11.98 5.43
N GLN A 63 -1.65 -11.04 6.35
CA GLN A 63 -2.25 -9.76 5.99
C GLN A 63 -1.32 -8.92 5.11
N GLY A 64 -0.03 -8.90 5.43
CA GLY A 64 0.97 -8.19 4.65
C GLY A 64 1.17 -8.81 3.26
N ALA A 65 1.26 -10.15 3.17
CA ALA A 65 1.32 -10.85 1.90
C ALA A 65 0.09 -10.57 1.02
N LEU A 66 -1.11 -10.61 1.61
CA LEU A 66 -2.36 -10.31 0.89
C LEU A 66 -2.37 -8.87 0.36
N ALA A 67 -1.94 -7.89 1.17
CA ALA A 67 -1.80 -6.51 0.74
C ALA A 67 -0.80 -6.38 -0.42
N GLY A 68 0.34 -7.06 -0.33
CA GLY A 68 1.35 -7.12 -1.38
C GLY A 68 0.81 -7.70 -2.69
N ILE A 69 0.06 -8.80 -2.63
CA ILE A 69 -0.58 -9.41 -3.81
C ILE A 69 -1.55 -8.42 -4.47
N VAL A 70 -2.44 -7.82 -3.68
CA VAL A 70 -3.46 -6.88 -4.20
C VAL A 70 -2.77 -5.67 -4.86
N LEU A 71 -1.77 -5.08 -4.21
CA LEU A 71 -1.08 -3.93 -4.76
C LEU A 71 -0.23 -4.27 -5.99
N GLY A 72 0.37 -5.46 -6.03
CA GLY A 72 1.09 -5.93 -7.21
C GLY A 72 0.18 -6.19 -8.40
N LEU A 73 -1.04 -6.71 -8.18
CA LEU A 73 -2.02 -6.88 -9.27
C LEU A 73 -2.48 -5.53 -9.82
N ILE A 74 -2.67 -4.54 -8.93
CA ILE A 74 -3.00 -3.17 -9.35
C ILE A 74 -1.85 -2.58 -10.16
N GLN A 75 -0.60 -2.75 -9.71
CA GLN A 75 0.58 -2.23 -10.41
C GLN A 75 0.76 -2.90 -11.76
N ASP A 76 0.65 -4.23 -11.85
CA ASP A 76 0.68 -4.99 -13.10
C ASP A 76 -0.42 -4.55 -14.08
N GLY A 77 -1.60 -4.17 -13.58
CA GLY A 77 -2.68 -3.62 -14.41
C GLY A 77 -2.44 -2.19 -14.90
N MET A 78 -1.64 -1.39 -14.18
CA MET A 78 -1.27 -0.04 -14.56
C MET A 78 -0.03 0.02 -15.47
N THR A 79 0.84 -0.99 -15.38
CA THR A 79 2.11 -1.07 -16.11
C THR A 79 2.16 -2.31 -17.00
N ALA A 80 3.36 -2.76 -17.40
CA ALA A 80 3.52 -4.08 -17.99
C ALA A 80 3.44 -5.15 -16.89
N ALA A 81 2.79 -6.27 -17.19
CA ALA A 81 2.67 -7.41 -16.28
C ALA A 81 3.91 -8.32 -16.25
N GLU A 82 4.89 -8.07 -17.12
CA GLU A 82 6.10 -8.87 -17.27
C GLU A 82 7.34 -7.96 -17.15
N PRO A 83 8.19 -8.13 -16.11
CA PRO A 83 8.03 -9.07 -14.98
C PRO A 83 6.91 -8.64 -14.01
N THR A 84 6.25 -9.61 -13.38
CA THR A 84 5.16 -9.34 -12.42
C THR A 84 5.65 -8.68 -11.12
N HIS A 85 4.93 -7.66 -10.68
CA HIS A 85 5.16 -6.98 -9.40
C HIS A 85 4.52 -7.75 -8.22
N VAL A 86 3.57 -8.64 -8.49
CA VAL A 86 2.81 -9.41 -7.48
C VAL A 86 3.74 -10.21 -6.58
N LEU A 87 4.66 -10.97 -7.17
CA LEU A 87 5.55 -11.85 -6.40
C LEU A 87 6.46 -11.05 -5.48
N SER A 88 7.06 -9.97 -6.00
CA SER A 88 7.96 -9.11 -5.23
C SER A 88 7.23 -8.44 -4.05
N LEU A 89 6.07 -7.83 -4.30
CA LEU A 89 5.31 -7.15 -3.27
C LEU A 89 4.69 -8.11 -2.24
N ALA A 90 4.27 -9.30 -2.66
CA ALA A 90 3.79 -10.33 -1.74
C ALA A 90 4.87 -10.77 -0.74
N ILE A 91 6.09 -11.03 -1.23
CA ILE A 91 7.21 -11.47 -0.39
C ILE A 91 7.63 -10.37 0.59
N VAL A 92 7.78 -9.13 0.10
CA VAL A 92 8.15 -7.98 0.94
C VAL A 92 7.08 -7.69 2.00
N GLY A 93 5.82 -8.01 1.73
CA GLY A 93 4.73 -7.87 2.69
C GLY A 93 4.82 -8.81 3.90
N ILE A 94 5.63 -9.88 3.85
CA ILE A 94 5.86 -10.83 4.94
C ILE A 94 6.92 -10.25 5.89
N LEU A 95 6.55 -9.21 6.64
CA LEU A 95 7.38 -8.53 7.65
C LEU A 95 6.77 -8.64 9.05
#